data_AF-A0A8D8BIR2-F1
#
_entry.id   AF-A0A8D8BIR2-F1
#
_cell.length_a   1.000
_cell.length_b   1.000
_cell.length_c   1.000
_cell.angle_alpha   90.00
_cell.angle_beta   90.00
_cell.angle_gamma   90.00
#
_symmetry.space_group_name_H-M   'P 1'
#
loop_
_entity.id
_entity.type
_entity.pdbx_description
1 polymer ?
#
loop_
_entity_poly.entity_id
_entity_poly.type
_entity_poly.pdbx_seq_one_letter_code
_entity_poly.pdbx_strand_id
1 'polypeptide(L)'
;MNSDEICKICQTAPSKYCCPRCNVLYCSLACYKSSQHLQCSESFYKENVIQEMTMVRDEQQAQQSSHKMLKILSNLEQNDLSIDEGTEAGYEEDEDEDRFEEIDSDDAEDVPDLSERLGKVNLDDPNAVWERLTEEERKDFQSLLENGDVGRILPEVDPWWNGEFKVELVQAAESKVLSKGESHLLETCPSVKRVIRSFSELSSKPASPLMRYNVTNILAAYAFVFRYFNGDFTGNAPEVVNTLISIAGNFKQNSNFDSQSLAVESVCHECRQERLPADKETSRLLTQDVEKLLAGPEQCGQKYRKHFLLAALSDVHRL
;
A
#
# COMPACT_ATOMS: atom_id res chain seq x y z
N MET A 1 29.09 42.68 -4.01
CA MET A 1 29.51 42.95 -2.63
C MET A 1 28.71 42.01 -1.75
N ASN A 2 29.17 40.78 -1.52
CA ASN A 2 28.53 39.89 -0.55
C ASN A 2 29.21 40.15 0.78
N SER A 3 28.51 40.86 1.65
CA SER A 3 28.87 40.97 3.05
C SER A 3 28.62 39.59 3.66
N ASP A 4 29.65 38.76 3.80
CA ASP A 4 29.54 37.49 4.52
C ASP A 4 29.15 37.81 5.97
N GLU A 5 27.86 37.73 6.27
CA GLU A 5 27.33 38.09 7.57
C GLU A 5 27.88 37.13 8.62
N ILE A 6 28.60 37.68 9.59
CA ILE A 6 29.28 36.91 10.64
C ILE A 6 28.23 36.34 11.61
N CYS A 7 28.48 35.14 12.14
CA CYS A 7 27.68 34.51 13.20
C CYS A 7 27.45 35.50 14.36
N LYS A 8 26.18 35.79 14.66
CA LYS A 8 25.81 36.76 15.71
C LYS A 8 25.97 36.22 17.13
N ILE A 9 26.30 34.93 17.25
CA ILE A 9 26.47 34.22 18.53
C ILE A 9 27.96 34.15 18.92
N CYS A 10 28.82 33.68 18.01
CA CYS A 10 30.25 33.55 18.29
C CYS A 10 31.11 34.68 17.71
N GLN A 11 30.59 35.45 16.75
CA GLN A 11 31.24 36.60 16.10
C GLN A 11 32.61 36.30 15.44
N THR A 12 32.99 35.04 15.32
CA THR A 12 34.31 34.60 14.84
C THR A 12 34.28 33.93 13.48
N ALA A 13 33.14 33.35 13.09
CA ALA A 13 32.98 32.57 11.86
C ALA A 13 31.84 33.14 11.01
N PRO A 14 31.88 32.99 9.67
CA PRO A 14 30.76 33.36 8.81
C PRO A 14 29.51 32.56 9.19
N SER A 15 28.35 33.21 9.16
CA SER A 15 27.09 32.53 9.40
C SER A 15 26.75 31.57 8.25
N LYS A 16 26.22 30.39 8.61
CA LYS A 16 25.82 29.35 7.65
C LYS A 16 24.32 29.07 7.70
N TYR A 17 23.68 29.41 8.80
CA TYR A 17 22.30 29.05 9.10
C TYR A 17 21.59 30.22 9.78
N CYS A 18 20.26 30.28 9.64
CA CYS A 18 19.41 31.26 10.30
C CYS A 18 18.35 30.55 11.16
N CYS A 19 18.10 31.02 12.38
CA CYS A 19 17.05 30.45 13.23
C CYS A 19 15.66 30.93 12.76
N PRO A 20 14.70 30.04 12.46
CA PRO A 20 13.38 30.45 11.96
C PRO A 20 12.50 31.17 13.00
N ARG A 21 12.84 31.09 14.30
CA ARG A 21 12.04 31.71 15.38
C ARG A 21 12.45 33.15 15.67
N CYS A 22 13.76 33.42 15.68
CA CYS A 22 14.31 34.72 16.06
C CYS A 22 15.14 35.37 14.95
N ASN A 23 15.27 34.71 13.80
CA ASN A 23 16.03 35.16 12.63
C ASN A 23 17.52 35.45 12.90
N VAL A 24 18.10 34.83 13.94
CA VAL A 24 19.52 34.99 14.30
C VAL A 24 20.39 34.09 13.41
N LEU A 25 21.44 34.69 12.86
CA LEU A 25 22.42 34.04 12.02
C LEU A 25 23.51 33.36 12.84
N TYR A 26 23.74 32.06 12.61
CA TYR A 26 24.70 31.24 13.35
C TYR A 26 25.55 30.34 12.44
N CYS A 27 26.73 29.93 12.90
CA CYS A 27 27.68 29.15 12.09
C CYS A 27 27.58 27.62 12.26
N SER A 28 27.08 27.14 13.40
CA SER A 28 27.06 25.71 13.75
C SER A 28 26.06 25.38 14.86
N LEU A 29 25.80 24.08 15.05
CA LEU A 29 24.94 23.57 16.15
C LEU A 29 25.44 23.98 17.54
N ALA A 30 26.76 24.16 17.73
CA ALA A 30 27.31 24.66 18.99
C ALA A 30 26.85 26.09 19.30
N CYS A 31 26.75 26.93 18.27
CA CYS A 31 26.18 28.27 18.41
C CYS A 31 24.66 28.22 18.61
N TYR A 32 23.95 27.32 17.91
CA TYR A 32 22.51 27.13 18.08
C TYR A 32 22.12 26.72 19.52
N LYS A 33 22.94 25.88 20.17
CA LYS A 33 22.77 25.41 21.56
C LYS A 33 23.47 26.29 22.61
N SER A 34 24.03 27.43 22.21
CA SER A 34 24.73 28.32 23.14
C SER A 34 23.75 28.94 24.14
N SER A 35 24.27 29.37 25.29
CA SER A 35 23.48 30.09 26.29
C SER A 35 22.81 31.36 25.74
N GLN A 36 23.39 31.97 24.70
CA GLN A 36 22.85 33.17 24.04
C GLN A 36 21.62 32.87 23.16
N HIS A 37 21.40 31.61 22.77
CA HIS A 37 20.28 31.19 21.92
C HIS A 37 19.46 30.04 22.56
N LEU A 38 19.54 29.92 23.88
CA LEU A 38 18.98 28.78 24.61
C LEU A 38 17.45 28.71 24.49
N GLN A 39 16.75 29.84 24.59
CA GLN A 39 15.29 29.91 24.60
C GLN A 39 14.64 29.37 23.31
N CYS A 40 15.21 29.66 22.15
CA CYS A 40 14.72 29.14 20.87
C CYS A 40 15.09 27.66 20.68
N SER A 41 16.28 27.25 21.13
CA SER A 41 16.70 25.85 21.04
C SER A 41 15.87 24.94 21.96
N GLU A 42 15.61 25.35 23.20
CA GLU A 42 14.86 24.58 24.19
C GLU A 42 13.37 24.52 23.86
N SER A 43 12.76 25.63 23.43
CA SER A 43 11.36 25.62 22.99
C SER A 43 11.14 24.69 21.80
N PHE A 44 12.07 24.68 20.84
CA PHE A 44 12.04 23.72 19.73
C PHE A 44 12.14 22.27 20.24
N TYR A 45 13.11 21.94 21.09
CA TYR A 45 13.23 20.58 21.63
C TYR A 45 12.00 20.15 22.44
N LYS A 46 11.46 21.05 23.25
CA LYS A 46 10.28 20.81 24.07
C LYS A 46 9.05 20.54 23.21
N GLU A 47 8.83 21.31 22.14
CA GLU A 47 7.70 21.08 21.24
C GLU A 47 7.79 19.74 20.51
N ASN A 48 8.99 19.35 20.04
CA ASN A 48 9.19 18.05 19.40
C ASN A 48 8.90 16.89 20.38
N VAL A 49 9.36 17.00 21.63
CA VAL A 49 9.11 15.97 22.67
C VAL A 49 7.62 15.91 23.06
N ILE A 50 6.96 17.06 23.18
CA ILE A 50 5.52 17.11 23.48
C ILE A 50 4.72 16.51 22.33
N GLN A 51 5.07 16.80 21.07
CA GLN A 51 4.39 16.25 19.89
C GLN A 51 4.50 14.73 19.80
N GLU A 52 5.69 14.15 20.03
CA GLU A 52 5.83 12.69 20.12
C GLU A 52 5.01 12.10 21.28
N MET A 53 5.06 12.72 22.46
CA MET A 53 4.30 12.25 23.62
C MET A 53 2.79 12.32 23.41
N THR A 54 2.29 13.29 22.62
CA THR A 54 0.87 13.35 22.25
C THR A 54 0.49 12.26 21.26
N MET A 55 1.32 11.98 20.26
CA MET A 55 1.07 10.90 19.29
C MET A 55 1.00 9.53 19.98
N VAL A 56 1.92 9.25 20.92
CA VAL A 56 1.90 8.01 21.71
C VAL A 56 0.67 7.90 22.62
N ARG A 57 0.18 9.03 23.17
CA ARG A 57 -1.04 9.04 24.00
C ARG A 57 -2.30 8.76 23.18
N ASP A 58 -2.40 9.33 21.98
CA ASP A 58 -3.55 9.12 21.10
C ASP A 58 -3.60 7.66 20.61
N GLU A 59 -2.44 7.05 20.32
CA GLU A 59 -2.33 5.61 20.00
C GLU A 59 -2.71 4.71 21.19
N GLN A 60 -2.25 5.02 22.41
CA GLN A 60 -2.61 4.27 23.61
C GLN A 60 -4.09 4.42 23.99
N GLN A 61 -4.67 5.60 23.77
CA GLN A 61 -6.09 5.85 24.04
C GLN A 61 -6.99 5.13 23.02
N ALA A 62 -6.56 5.06 21.76
CA ALA A 62 -7.22 4.25 20.73
C ALA A 62 -7.19 2.75 21.11
N GLN A 63 -6.04 2.22 21.55
CA GLN A 63 -5.91 0.83 22.01
C GLN A 63 -6.74 0.52 23.27
N GLN A 64 -6.82 1.44 24.22
CA GLN A 64 -7.66 1.25 25.42
C GLN A 64 -9.16 1.28 25.09
N SER A 65 -9.57 2.05 24.08
CA SER A 65 -10.97 2.09 23.63
C SER A 65 -11.38 0.79 22.94
N SER A 66 -10.50 0.18 22.13
CA SER A 66 -10.76 -1.13 21.53
C SER A 66 -10.77 -2.24 22.58
N HIS A 67 -9.86 -2.20 23.56
CA HIS A 67 -9.84 -3.18 24.66
C HIS A 67 -11.09 -3.08 25.54
N LYS A 68 -11.66 -1.89 25.76
CA LYS A 68 -12.93 -1.74 26.48
C LYS A 68 -14.10 -2.31 25.68
N MET A 69 -14.12 -2.12 24.37
CA MET A 69 -15.15 -2.69 23.48
C MET A 69 -15.07 -4.22 23.44
N LEU A 70 -13.86 -4.78 23.32
CA LEU A 70 -13.61 -6.22 23.37
C LEU A 70 -14.01 -6.84 24.73
N LYS A 71 -13.76 -6.12 25.83
CA LYS A 71 -14.16 -6.57 27.17
C LYS A 71 -15.69 -6.55 27.37
N ILE A 72 -16.41 -5.63 26.73
CA ILE A 72 -17.88 -5.60 26.76
C ILE A 72 -18.46 -6.77 25.96
N LEU A 73 -17.87 -7.08 24.80
CA LEU A 73 -18.26 -8.24 23.98
C LEU A 73 -18.01 -9.56 24.72
N SER A 74 -16.83 -9.73 25.32
CA SER A 74 -16.49 -10.92 26.11
C SER A 74 -17.37 -11.08 27.36
N ASN A 75 -17.77 -10.00 28.02
CA ASN A 75 -18.71 -10.05 29.13
C ASN A 75 -20.14 -10.39 28.70
N LEU A 76 -20.55 -10.04 27.47
CA LEU A 76 -21.85 -10.44 26.92
C LEU A 76 -21.88 -11.94 26.66
N GLU A 77 -20.81 -12.45 26.04
CA GLU A 77 -20.61 -13.86 25.73
C GLU A 77 -20.50 -14.73 26.99
N GLN A 78 -19.89 -14.20 28.06
CA GLN A 78 -19.84 -14.88 29.37
C GLN A 78 -21.16 -14.80 30.16
N ASN A 79 -22.02 -13.81 29.91
CA ASN A 79 -23.33 -13.69 30.56
C ASN A 79 -24.42 -14.54 29.88
N ASP A 80 -24.27 -14.88 28.60
CA ASP A 80 -25.17 -15.83 27.90
C ASP A 80 -24.88 -17.30 28.25
N LEU A 81 -23.81 -17.58 29.00
CA LEU A 81 -23.39 -18.93 29.43
C LEU A 81 -23.56 -19.19 30.95
N SER A 82 -24.26 -18.31 31.68
CA SER A 82 -24.46 -18.47 33.14
C SER A 82 -25.90 -18.27 33.59
N ILE A 83 -26.79 -19.15 33.16
CA ILE A 83 -28.03 -19.51 33.87
C ILE A 83 -28.17 -21.02 33.63
N ASP A 84 -27.69 -21.90 34.51
CA ASP A 84 -28.48 -22.36 35.66
C ASP A 84 -27.60 -23.23 36.59
N GLU A 85 -27.76 -23.05 37.91
CA GLU A 85 -27.92 -24.13 38.89
C GLU A 85 -27.92 -23.57 40.33
N GLY A 86 -29.07 -23.68 41.03
CA GLY A 86 -29.04 -23.85 42.50
C GLY A 86 -30.17 -23.23 43.35
N THR A 87 -31.24 -24.01 43.56
CA THR A 87 -32.02 -24.24 44.81
C THR A 87 -33.33 -23.48 45.15
N GLU A 88 -34.39 -24.31 45.19
CA GLU A 88 -35.58 -24.39 46.09
C GLU A 88 -36.58 -23.24 46.23
N ALA A 89 -37.78 -23.43 45.67
CA ALA A 89 -39.05 -23.54 46.43
C ALA A 89 -40.18 -24.04 45.51
N GLY A 90 -41.06 -24.89 46.04
CA GLY A 90 -42.06 -25.69 45.30
C GLY A 90 -43.14 -24.90 44.57
N TYR A 91 -43.78 -25.53 43.57
CA TYR A 91 -45.22 -25.79 43.45
C TYR A 91 -45.51 -26.67 42.20
N GLU A 92 -46.29 -27.72 42.45
CA GLU A 92 -47.19 -28.58 41.65
C GLU A 92 -47.17 -28.62 40.10
N GLU A 93 -47.09 -29.87 39.61
CA GLU A 93 -47.68 -30.53 38.42
C GLU A 93 -48.13 -29.68 37.20
N ASP A 94 -47.55 -29.99 36.03
CA ASP A 94 -48.31 -30.40 34.84
C ASP A 94 -47.39 -31.11 33.83
N GLU A 95 -47.83 -32.29 33.40
CA GLU A 95 -47.24 -33.10 32.32
C GLU A 95 -47.52 -32.41 30.98
N ASP A 96 -46.48 -32.07 30.20
CA ASP A 96 -46.57 -32.07 28.75
C ASP A 96 -45.22 -32.42 28.11
N GLU A 97 -45.29 -33.51 27.37
CA GLU A 97 -44.25 -34.25 26.70
C GLU A 97 -43.97 -33.60 25.33
N ASP A 98 -43.03 -32.66 25.25
CA ASP A 98 -42.44 -32.26 23.97
C ASP A 98 -40.92 -32.12 24.11
N ARG A 99 -40.28 -33.26 23.83
CA ARG A 99 -38.87 -33.47 23.55
C ARG A 99 -38.36 -32.43 22.55
N PHE A 100 -37.87 -31.30 23.04
CA PHE A 100 -36.82 -30.56 22.36
C PHE A 100 -35.54 -31.37 22.51
N GLU A 101 -35.32 -32.27 21.55
CA GLU A 101 -33.94 -32.62 21.20
C GLU A 101 -33.30 -31.33 20.70
N GLU A 102 -32.51 -30.70 21.57
CA GLU A 102 -31.37 -29.94 21.09
C GLU A 102 -30.58 -30.88 20.20
N ILE A 103 -30.75 -30.70 18.89
CA ILE A 103 -29.87 -31.28 17.89
C ILE A 103 -28.55 -30.56 18.11
N ASP A 104 -27.74 -31.09 19.02
CA ASP A 104 -26.32 -30.80 19.10
C ASP A 104 -25.74 -31.21 17.74
N SER A 105 -25.49 -30.21 16.92
CA SER A 105 -24.77 -30.33 15.65
C SER A 105 -23.28 -30.52 15.92
N ASP A 106 -22.91 -31.34 16.90
CA ASP A 106 -21.53 -31.57 17.36
C ASP A 106 -21.04 -33.00 17.03
N ASP A 107 -21.70 -33.68 16.09
CA ASP A 107 -21.31 -35.03 15.63
C ASP A 107 -20.09 -35.02 14.67
N ALA A 108 -19.14 -34.09 14.88
CA ALA A 108 -17.83 -34.07 14.24
C ALA A 108 -16.67 -34.09 15.25
N GLU A 109 -16.85 -34.76 16.40
CA GLU A 109 -15.78 -35.09 17.33
C GLU A 109 -14.80 -36.12 16.72
N ASP A 110 -13.83 -35.66 15.94
CA ASP A 110 -12.47 -36.26 15.83
C ASP A 110 -11.60 -35.63 14.70
N VAL A 111 -12.04 -34.55 14.04
CA VAL A 111 -11.22 -33.92 13.00
C VAL A 111 -10.17 -33.02 13.65
N PRO A 112 -8.85 -33.30 13.49
CA PRO A 112 -7.81 -32.42 14.01
C PRO A 112 -7.91 -31.03 13.40
N ASP A 113 -7.43 -30.02 14.14
CA ASP A 113 -7.43 -28.63 13.67
C ASP A 113 -6.79 -28.48 12.28
N LEU A 114 -7.31 -27.55 11.49
CA LEU A 114 -6.88 -27.33 10.11
C LEU A 114 -5.37 -27.02 10.04
N SER A 115 -4.84 -26.29 11.02
CA SER A 115 -3.40 -25.99 11.10
C SER A 115 -2.55 -27.24 11.25
N GLU A 116 -3.03 -28.26 11.99
CA GLU A 116 -2.31 -29.52 12.16
C GLU A 116 -2.35 -30.38 10.88
N ARG A 117 -3.49 -30.37 10.18
CA ARG A 117 -3.67 -31.10 8.91
C ARG A 117 -2.85 -30.52 7.77
N LEU A 118 -2.70 -29.19 7.71
CA LEU A 118 -1.92 -28.50 6.68
C LEU A 118 -0.42 -28.38 6.99
N GLY A 119 0.01 -28.62 8.23
CA GLY A 119 1.40 -28.40 8.67
C GLY A 119 2.49 -29.20 7.93
N LYS A 120 2.14 -30.25 7.18
CA LYS A 120 3.08 -31.05 6.36
C LYS A 120 2.77 -31.02 4.86
N VAL A 121 1.80 -30.21 4.44
CA VAL A 121 1.36 -30.12 3.05
C VAL A 121 2.22 -29.08 2.34
N ASN A 122 2.57 -29.36 1.09
CA ASN A 122 3.16 -28.35 0.24
C ASN A 122 2.08 -27.31 -0.12
N LEU A 123 2.13 -26.12 0.47
CA LEU A 123 1.16 -25.06 0.24
C LEU A 123 1.21 -24.51 -1.20
N ASP A 124 2.31 -24.76 -1.92
CA ASP A 124 2.45 -24.39 -3.34
C ASP A 124 1.76 -25.39 -4.30
N ASP A 125 1.16 -26.46 -3.78
CA ASP A 125 0.36 -27.42 -4.56
C ASP A 125 -1.14 -27.28 -4.21
N PRO A 126 -1.93 -26.58 -5.04
CA PRO A 126 -3.34 -26.34 -4.78
C PRO A 126 -4.15 -27.63 -4.62
N ASN A 127 -3.80 -28.70 -5.33
CA ASN A 127 -4.52 -29.97 -5.26
C ASN A 127 -4.23 -30.66 -3.92
N ALA A 128 -2.97 -30.66 -3.48
CA ALA A 128 -2.59 -31.25 -2.21
C ALA A 128 -3.24 -30.53 -1.01
N VAL A 129 -3.40 -29.21 -1.09
CA VAL A 129 -4.15 -28.42 -0.09
C VAL A 129 -5.64 -28.77 -0.15
N TRP A 130 -6.24 -28.78 -1.36
CA TRP A 130 -7.66 -29.07 -1.54
C TRP A 130 -8.07 -30.44 -1.03
N GLU A 131 -7.25 -31.47 -1.29
CA GLU A 131 -7.47 -32.85 -0.84
C GLU A 131 -7.50 -32.99 0.69
N ARG A 132 -6.83 -32.07 1.39
CA ARG A 132 -6.69 -32.10 2.85
C ARG A 132 -7.80 -31.39 3.58
N LEU A 133 -8.64 -30.60 2.89
CA LEU A 133 -9.82 -29.91 3.44
C LEU A 133 -11.01 -30.87 3.62
N THR A 134 -11.85 -30.64 4.63
CA THR A 134 -13.11 -31.35 4.85
C THR A 134 -14.17 -30.91 3.85
N GLU A 135 -15.28 -31.63 3.76
CA GLU A 135 -16.40 -31.23 2.90
C GLU A 135 -17.02 -29.90 3.33
N GLU A 136 -17.06 -29.62 4.64
CA GLU A 136 -17.53 -28.35 5.20
C GLU A 136 -16.60 -27.19 4.85
N GLU A 137 -15.29 -27.33 5.08
CA GLU A 137 -14.28 -26.30 4.73
C GLU A 137 -14.27 -25.98 3.22
N ARG A 138 -14.46 -27.02 2.38
CA ARG A 138 -14.58 -26.83 0.92
C ARG A 138 -15.85 -26.08 0.55
N LYS A 139 -16.97 -26.38 1.21
CA LYS A 139 -18.26 -25.72 1.00
C LYS A 139 -18.19 -24.26 1.45
N ASP A 140 -17.54 -23.98 2.58
CA ASP A 140 -17.32 -22.63 3.07
C ASP A 140 -16.45 -21.82 2.10
N PHE A 141 -15.37 -22.43 1.59
CA PHE A 141 -14.55 -21.79 0.55
C PHE A 141 -15.35 -21.52 -0.73
N GLN A 142 -16.16 -22.48 -1.20
CA GLN A 142 -17.03 -22.29 -2.36
C GLN A 142 -18.07 -21.18 -2.12
N SER A 143 -18.68 -21.14 -0.94
CA SER A 143 -19.61 -20.08 -0.56
C SER A 143 -18.91 -18.71 -0.55
N LEU A 144 -17.65 -18.66 -0.10
CA LEU A 144 -16.84 -17.45 -0.14
C LEU A 144 -16.60 -16.96 -1.57
N LEU A 145 -16.34 -17.88 -2.52
CA LEU A 145 -16.18 -17.57 -3.94
C LEU A 145 -17.48 -17.06 -4.56
N GLU A 146 -18.61 -17.72 -4.28
CA GLU A 146 -19.92 -17.36 -4.81
C GLU A 146 -20.40 -16.00 -4.30
N ASN A 147 -20.14 -15.71 -3.02
CA ASN A 147 -20.50 -14.45 -2.38
C ASN A 147 -19.51 -13.31 -2.69
N GLY A 148 -18.34 -13.62 -3.29
CA GLY A 148 -17.31 -12.64 -3.61
C GLY A 148 -16.54 -12.10 -2.39
N ASP A 149 -16.66 -12.75 -1.23
CA ASP A 149 -16.06 -12.31 0.04
C ASP A 149 -14.59 -12.71 0.19
N VAL A 150 -14.02 -13.45 -0.79
CA VAL A 150 -12.59 -13.81 -0.85
C VAL A 150 -11.68 -12.58 -0.73
N GLY A 151 -12.13 -11.43 -1.24
CA GLY A 151 -11.39 -10.17 -1.16
C GLY A 151 -11.08 -9.72 0.27
N ARG A 152 -11.87 -10.14 1.28
CA ARG A 152 -11.63 -9.79 2.69
C ARG A 152 -10.48 -10.57 3.33
N ILE A 153 -10.14 -11.73 2.75
CA ILE A 153 -9.09 -12.61 3.27
C ILE A 153 -7.77 -12.34 2.55
N LEU A 154 -7.81 -11.84 1.31
CA LEU A 154 -6.62 -11.49 0.57
C LEU A 154 -5.96 -10.22 1.16
N PRO A 155 -4.63 -10.21 1.31
CA PRO A 155 -3.92 -9.00 1.72
C PRO A 155 -4.14 -7.90 0.68
N GLU A 156 -4.51 -6.71 1.14
CA GLU A 156 -4.58 -5.53 0.28
C GLU A 156 -3.15 -5.12 -0.12
N VAL A 157 -2.74 -5.46 -1.34
CA VAL A 157 -1.45 -5.01 -1.87
C VAL A 157 -1.60 -3.60 -2.39
N ASP A 158 -1.11 -2.64 -1.60
CA ASP A 158 -1.00 -1.26 -2.04
C ASP A 158 0.00 -1.14 -3.19
N PRO A 159 -0.38 -0.51 -4.32
CA PRO A 159 0.54 -0.28 -5.41
C PRO A 159 1.76 0.52 -4.98
N TRP A 160 2.94 0.12 -5.46
CA TRP A 160 4.22 0.73 -5.07
C TRP A 160 4.30 2.24 -5.36
N TRP A 161 3.52 2.75 -6.32
CA TRP A 161 3.45 4.18 -6.64
C TRP A 161 2.60 5.01 -5.66
N ASN A 162 1.92 4.36 -4.69
CA ASN A 162 1.25 5.04 -3.58
C ASN A 162 2.18 5.28 -2.38
N GLY A 163 3.40 4.75 -2.40
CA GLY A 163 4.35 4.91 -1.30
C GLY A 163 4.76 6.36 -1.05
N GLU A 164 5.04 6.70 0.21
CA GLU A 164 5.60 8.00 0.59
C GLU A 164 7.11 8.02 0.42
N PHE A 165 7.61 8.69 -0.63
CA PHE A 165 9.04 8.79 -0.90
C PHE A 165 9.57 10.19 -0.61
N LYS A 166 10.54 10.27 0.32
CA LYS A 166 11.21 11.51 0.72
C LYS A 166 12.72 11.37 0.49
N VAL A 167 13.24 12.02 -0.54
CA VAL A 167 14.69 12.04 -0.81
C VAL A 167 15.26 13.39 -0.37
N GLU A 168 16.32 13.33 0.43
CA GLU A 168 17.07 14.51 0.85
C GLU A 168 17.65 15.25 -0.36
N LEU A 169 17.17 16.49 -0.60
CA LEU A 169 17.56 17.30 -1.76
C LEU A 169 19.01 17.80 -1.69
N VAL A 170 19.59 17.88 -0.49
CA VAL A 170 20.97 18.32 -0.26
C VAL A 170 21.80 17.09 0.13
N GLN A 171 22.64 16.65 -0.79
CA GLN A 171 23.58 15.56 -0.57
C GLN A 171 25.01 16.09 -0.71
N ALA A 172 25.93 15.55 0.09
CA ALA A 172 27.35 15.87 -0.05
C ALA A 172 27.83 15.35 -1.42
N ALA A 173 28.35 16.24 -2.26
CA ALA A 173 28.73 15.96 -3.66
C ALA A 173 29.77 14.83 -3.83
N GLU A 174 30.44 14.44 -2.75
CA GLU A 174 31.50 13.42 -2.73
C GLU A 174 31.01 12.05 -2.23
N SER A 175 29.79 11.95 -1.71
CA SER A 175 29.27 10.68 -1.22
C SER A 175 28.68 9.87 -2.36
N LYS A 176 29.36 8.80 -2.79
CA LYS A 176 28.78 7.74 -3.65
C LYS A 176 27.70 6.92 -2.93
N VAL A 177 27.41 7.24 -1.68
CA VAL A 177 26.44 6.53 -0.84
C VAL A 177 25.06 7.16 -1.04
N LEU A 178 24.09 6.32 -1.40
CA LEU A 178 22.69 6.71 -1.51
C LEU A 178 22.17 7.19 -0.15
N SER A 179 21.38 8.25 -0.15
CA SER A 179 20.62 8.65 1.05
C SER A 179 19.60 7.57 1.42
N LYS A 180 19.17 7.55 2.68
CA LYS A 180 18.14 6.59 3.14
C LYS A 180 16.88 6.65 2.28
N GLY A 181 16.45 7.85 1.90
CA GLY A 181 15.31 8.08 1.02
C GLY A 181 15.50 7.54 -0.39
N GLU A 182 16.73 7.62 -0.93
CA GLU A 182 17.03 7.07 -2.26
C GLU A 182 17.08 5.56 -2.25
N SER A 183 17.68 4.96 -1.22
CA SER A 183 17.67 3.50 -1.05
C SER A 183 16.24 3.00 -0.96
N HIS A 184 15.41 3.62 -0.10
CA HIS A 184 14.00 3.24 0.03
C HIS A 184 13.24 3.34 -1.31
N LEU A 185 13.39 4.45 -2.04
CA LEU A 185 12.76 4.61 -3.35
C LEU A 185 13.18 3.51 -4.34
N LEU A 186 14.48 3.21 -4.41
CA LEU A 186 15.03 2.25 -5.37
C LEU A 186 14.78 0.79 -4.99
N GLU A 187 14.57 0.49 -3.70
CA GLU A 187 14.22 -0.84 -3.20
C GLU A 187 12.72 -1.13 -3.36
N THR A 188 11.86 -0.13 -3.16
CA THR A 188 10.40 -0.29 -3.28
C THR A 188 9.92 -0.22 -4.74
N CYS A 189 10.57 0.59 -5.59
CA CYS A 189 10.19 0.69 -7.00
C CYS A 189 10.77 -0.46 -7.85
N PRO A 190 10.06 -0.92 -8.89
CA PRO A 190 10.62 -1.85 -9.85
C PRO A 190 11.90 -1.31 -10.50
N SER A 191 12.88 -2.20 -10.75
CA SER A 191 14.19 -1.78 -11.27
C SER A 191 14.09 -1.08 -12.63
N VAL A 192 14.77 0.05 -12.80
CA VAL A 192 14.77 0.78 -14.07
C VAL A 192 15.80 0.20 -15.03
N LYS A 193 15.40 -0.02 -16.29
CA LYS A 193 16.31 -0.46 -17.35
C LYS A 193 17.43 0.57 -17.54
N ARG A 194 18.68 0.12 -17.38
CA ARG A 194 19.87 1.01 -17.41
C ARG A 194 20.12 1.68 -18.76
N VAL A 195 19.75 1.01 -19.85
CA VAL A 195 20.01 1.48 -21.22
C VAL A 195 18.68 1.65 -21.95
N ILE A 196 18.25 2.91 -22.03
CA ILE A 196 17.06 3.33 -22.79
C ILE A 196 17.57 4.21 -23.93
N ARG A 197 17.40 3.73 -25.17
CA ARG A 197 17.81 4.47 -26.37
C ARG A 197 16.99 5.75 -26.51
N SER A 198 17.64 6.83 -26.93
CA SER A 198 16.93 8.07 -27.24
C SER A 198 16.02 7.87 -28.46
N PHE A 199 14.86 8.53 -28.47
CA PHE A 199 13.95 8.47 -29.62
C PHE A 199 14.62 8.94 -30.92
N SER A 200 15.51 9.93 -30.84
CA SER A 200 16.27 10.45 -31.98
C SER A 200 17.24 9.43 -32.60
N GLU A 201 17.63 8.40 -31.85
CA GLU A 201 18.44 7.29 -32.37
C GLU A 201 17.60 6.24 -33.11
N LEU A 202 16.29 6.21 -32.84
CA LEU A 202 15.35 5.24 -33.41
C LEU A 202 14.65 5.76 -34.66
N SER A 203 14.40 7.07 -34.73
CA SER A 203 13.66 7.69 -35.82
C SER A 203 14.23 9.06 -36.18
N SER A 204 14.30 9.33 -37.49
CA SER A 204 14.64 10.63 -38.05
C SER A 204 13.47 11.61 -38.07
N LYS A 205 12.24 11.14 -37.85
CA LYS A 205 11.04 11.97 -37.76
C LYS A 205 10.82 12.46 -36.33
N PRO A 206 10.28 13.66 -36.11
CA PRO A 206 9.93 14.12 -34.77
C PRO A 206 8.87 13.20 -34.14
N ALA A 207 8.94 13.02 -32.82
CA ALA A 207 7.95 12.24 -32.09
C ALA A 207 6.57 12.89 -32.23
N SER A 208 5.55 12.06 -32.50
CA SER A 208 4.16 12.53 -32.53
C SER A 208 3.76 13.09 -31.16
N PRO A 209 3.05 14.23 -31.09
CA PRO A 209 2.54 14.75 -29.82
C PRO A 209 1.55 13.79 -29.14
N LEU A 210 0.96 12.86 -29.89
CA LEU A 210 0.01 11.86 -29.39
C LEU A 210 0.70 10.67 -28.71
N MET A 211 2.02 10.50 -28.86
CA MET A 211 2.77 9.37 -28.29
C MET A 211 2.64 9.32 -26.76
N ARG A 212 2.45 10.46 -26.10
CA ARG A 212 2.21 10.52 -24.65
C ARG A 212 0.95 9.77 -24.22
N TYR A 213 -0.06 9.71 -25.07
CA TYR A 213 -1.30 9.00 -24.77
C TYR A 213 -1.17 7.50 -25.03
N ASN A 214 -0.26 7.10 -25.92
CA ASN A 214 0.10 5.68 -26.03
C ASN A 214 0.79 5.19 -24.76
N VAL A 215 1.72 6.00 -24.22
CA VAL A 215 2.33 5.72 -22.91
C VAL A 215 1.26 5.70 -21.81
N THR A 216 0.29 6.60 -21.84
CA THR A 216 -0.83 6.64 -20.88
C THR A 216 -1.63 5.34 -20.91
N ASN A 217 -2.00 4.84 -22.10
CA ASN A 217 -2.76 3.60 -22.24
C ASN A 217 -1.98 2.39 -21.70
N ILE A 218 -0.68 2.30 -21.99
CA ILE A 218 0.19 1.24 -21.46
C ILE A 218 0.28 1.32 -19.92
N LEU A 219 0.42 2.52 -19.35
CA LEU A 219 0.44 2.70 -17.89
C LEU A 219 -0.90 2.35 -17.24
N ALA A 220 -2.02 2.70 -17.88
CA ALA A 220 -3.35 2.34 -17.39
C ALA A 220 -3.55 0.82 -17.38
N ALA A 221 -3.12 0.14 -18.45
CA ALA A 221 -3.14 -1.32 -18.54
C ALA A 221 -2.23 -1.97 -17.49
N TYR A 222 -1.01 -1.44 -17.31
CA TYR A 222 -0.09 -1.90 -16.26
C TYR A 222 -0.69 -1.73 -14.85
N ALA A 223 -1.27 -0.57 -14.55
CA ALA A 223 -1.89 -0.30 -13.26
C ALA A 223 -3.07 -1.24 -12.98
N PHE A 224 -3.88 -1.53 -14.00
CA PHE A 224 -4.96 -2.51 -13.90
C PHE A 224 -4.41 -3.91 -13.60
N VAL A 225 -3.45 -4.38 -14.38
CA VAL A 225 -2.83 -5.71 -14.23
C VAL A 225 -2.16 -5.84 -12.86
N PHE A 226 -1.43 -4.82 -12.41
CA PHE A 226 -0.82 -4.82 -11.08
C PHE A 226 -1.87 -5.03 -9.98
N ARG A 227 -2.99 -4.30 -10.04
CA ARG A 227 -4.08 -4.43 -9.05
C ARG A 227 -4.81 -5.75 -9.16
N TYR A 228 -5.05 -6.23 -10.37
CA TYR A 228 -5.76 -7.48 -10.62
C TYR A 228 -4.97 -8.70 -10.13
N PHE A 229 -3.64 -8.67 -10.29
CA PHE A 229 -2.74 -9.75 -9.84
C PHE A 229 -2.04 -9.44 -8.50
N ASN A 230 -2.48 -8.43 -7.75
CA ASN A 230 -1.89 -8.03 -6.46
C ASN A 230 -0.35 -7.88 -6.50
N GLY A 231 0.18 -7.37 -7.61
CA GLY A 231 1.62 -7.17 -7.81
C GLY A 231 2.45 -8.45 -8.05
N ASP A 232 1.84 -9.64 -8.04
CA ASP A 232 2.55 -10.87 -8.40
C ASP A 232 2.52 -11.10 -9.91
N PHE A 233 3.63 -10.74 -10.55
CA PHE A 233 3.84 -11.04 -11.96
C PHE A 233 4.61 -12.34 -12.20
N THR A 234 5.15 -12.97 -11.16
CA THR A 234 6.00 -14.15 -11.27
C THR A 234 5.22 -15.45 -11.23
N GLY A 235 4.17 -15.53 -10.41
CA GLY A 235 3.36 -16.73 -10.26
C GLY A 235 2.65 -17.14 -11.56
N ASN A 236 2.20 -16.17 -12.36
CA ASN A 236 1.44 -16.40 -13.59
C ASN A 236 1.83 -15.47 -14.75
N ALA A 237 3.13 -15.36 -15.04
CA ALA A 237 3.65 -14.47 -16.09
C ALA A 237 2.92 -14.56 -17.45
N PRO A 238 2.59 -15.76 -18.00
CA PRO A 238 1.87 -15.84 -19.27
C PRO A 238 0.48 -15.19 -19.22
N GLU A 239 -0.25 -15.37 -18.13
CA GLU A 239 -1.60 -14.83 -17.96
C GLU A 239 -1.56 -13.30 -17.76
N VAL A 240 -0.58 -12.83 -16.99
CA VAL A 240 -0.30 -11.40 -16.78
C VAL A 240 -0.02 -10.71 -18.11
N VAL A 241 0.88 -11.28 -18.93
CA VAL A 241 1.24 -10.75 -20.25
C VAL A 241 0.05 -10.78 -21.21
N ASN A 242 -0.69 -11.89 -21.25
CA ASN A 242 -1.86 -12.03 -22.10
C ASN A 242 -2.94 -11.00 -21.73
N THR A 243 -3.21 -10.82 -20.44
CA THR A 243 -4.14 -9.81 -19.93
C THR A 243 -3.67 -8.40 -20.33
N LEU A 244 -2.40 -8.08 -20.10
CA LEU A 244 -1.82 -6.78 -20.43
C LEU A 244 -1.96 -6.45 -21.93
N ILE A 245 -1.65 -7.40 -22.81
CA ILE A 245 -1.77 -7.23 -24.26
C ILE A 245 -3.24 -7.07 -24.67
N SER A 246 -4.13 -7.86 -24.09
CA SER A 246 -5.56 -7.87 -24.44
C SER A 246 -6.29 -6.59 -24.02
N ILE A 247 -5.84 -5.91 -22.97
CA ILE A 247 -6.48 -4.66 -22.50
C ILE A 247 -5.77 -3.40 -22.97
N ALA A 248 -4.49 -3.46 -23.33
CA ALA A 248 -3.75 -2.33 -23.87
C ALA A 248 -4.03 -2.18 -25.38
N GLY A 249 -4.89 -1.23 -25.76
CA GLY A 249 -5.22 -0.95 -27.17
C GLY A 249 -4.00 -0.66 -28.05
N ASN A 250 -2.90 -0.12 -27.48
CA ASN A 250 -1.64 0.02 -28.21
C ASN A 250 -0.98 -1.31 -28.58
N PHE A 251 -1.03 -2.31 -27.71
CA PHE A 251 -0.45 -3.62 -27.97
C PHE A 251 -1.39 -4.48 -28.83
N LYS A 252 -2.69 -4.47 -28.54
CA LYS A 252 -3.71 -5.27 -29.24
C LYS A 252 -3.86 -4.90 -30.71
N GLN A 253 -3.98 -3.60 -31.01
CA GLN A 253 -4.41 -3.12 -32.33
C GLN A 253 -3.70 -1.84 -32.79
N ASN A 254 -2.64 -1.42 -32.10
CA ASN A 254 -1.89 -0.20 -32.41
C ASN A 254 -2.79 1.05 -32.46
N SER A 255 -3.74 1.15 -31.53
CA SER A 255 -4.63 2.31 -31.39
C SER A 255 -3.84 3.61 -31.19
N ASN A 256 -4.42 4.73 -31.62
CA ASN A 256 -3.93 6.05 -31.27
C ASN A 256 -4.99 6.79 -30.46
N PHE A 257 -4.55 7.53 -29.45
CA PHE A 257 -5.41 8.29 -28.56
C PHE A 257 -5.10 9.79 -28.67
N ASP A 258 -6.10 10.64 -28.45
CA ASP A 258 -5.98 12.10 -28.51
C ASP A 258 -6.00 12.78 -27.13
N SER A 259 -6.28 12.00 -26.09
CA SER A 259 -6.49 12.46 -24.71
C SER A 259 -6.16 11.36 -23.70
N GLN A 260 -5.82 11.79 -22.48
CA GLN A 260 -5.51 10.89 -21.37
C GLN A 260 -6.74 10.07 -20.96
N SER A 261 -7.90 10.73 -20.92
CA SER A 261 -9.18 10.11 -20.56
C SER A 261 -9.58 8.99 -21.52
N LEU A 262 -9.47 9.19 -22.83
CA LEU A 262 -9.78 8.14 -23.80
C LEU A 262 -8.79 6.97 -23.73
N ALA A 263 -7.51 7.26 -23.47
CA ALA A 263 -6.50 6.22 -23.30
C ALA A 263 -6.79 5.31 -22.09
N VAL A 264 -7.28 5.87 -20.99
CA VAL A 264 -7.69 5.11 -19.79
C VAL A 264 -9.02 4.39 -20.02
N GLU A 265 -10.04 5.08 -20.53
CA GLU A 265 -11.36 4.49 -20.79
C GLU A 265 -11.29 3.34 -21.81
N SER A 266 -10.36 3.42 -22.77
CA SER A 266 -10.10 2.30 -23.69
C SER A 266 -9.67 1.05 -22.94
N VAL A 267 -8.85 1.14 -21.88
CA VAL A 267 -8.47 -0.02 -21.07
C VAL A 267 -9.69 -0.58 -20.36
N CYS A 268 -10.49 0.27 -19.71
CA CYS A 268 -11.72 -0.17 -19.04
C CYS A 268 -12.72 -0.81 -20.01
N HIS A 269 -12.81 -0.31 -21.24
CA HIS A 269 -13.63 -0.93 -22.28
C HIS A 269 -13.11 -2.33 -22.62
N GLU A 270 -11.82 -2.47 -22.94
CA GLU A 270 -11.23 -3.78 -23.26
C GLU A 270 -11.34 -4.76 -22.08
N CYS A 271 -11.14 -4.31 -20.83
CA CYS A 271 -11.38 -5.13 -19.65
C CYS A 271 -12.79 -5.74 -19.63
N ARG A 272 -13.83 -4.96 -19.96
CA ARG A 272 -15.21 -5.46 -20.04
C ARG A 272 -15.39 -6.48 -21.18
N GLN A 273 -14.68 -6.31 -22.30
CA GLN A 273 -14.71 -7.29 -23.40
C GLN A 273 -14.08 -8.62 -22.97
N GLU A 274 -12.98 -8.56 -22.23
CA GLU A 274 -12.28 -9.73 -21.66
C GLU A 274 -12.96 -10.28 -20.38
N ARG A 275 -14.13 -9.75 -20.00
CA ARG A 275 -14.90 -10.12 -18.79
C ARG A 275 -14.15 -9.90 -17.46
N LEU A 276 -13.23 -8.94 -17.46
CA LEU A 276 -12.51 -8.50 -16.26
C LEU A 276 -13.33 -7.41 -15.53
N PRO A 277 -13.21 -7.32 -14.19
CA PRO A 277 -13.95 -6.35 -13.39
C PRO A 277 -13.49 -4.93 -13.73
N ALA A 278 -14.35 -4.15 -14.39
CA ALA A 278 -14.06 -2.76 -14.75
C ALA A 278 -15.31 -1.89 -14.68
N ASP A 279 -15.52 -1.31 -13.50
CA ASP A 279 -16.61 -0.38 -13.21
C ASP A 279 -16.16 1.09 -13.29
N LYS A 280 -16.99 2.02 -12.84
CA LYS A 280 -16.67 3.46 -12.84
C LYS A 280 -15.56 3.80 -11.84
N GLU A 281 -15.55 3.15 -10.68
CA GLU A 281 -14.48 3.35 -9.69
C GLU A 281 -13.14 2.87 -10.22
N THR A 282 -13.10 1.75 -10.96
CA THR A 282 -11.90 1.27 -11.67
C THR A 282 -11.35 2.35 -12.60
N SER A 283 -12.19 2.97 -13.44
CA SER A 283 -11.73 4.05 -14.34
C SER A 283 -11.16 5.25 -13.58
N ARG A 284 -11.82 5.66 -12.49
CA ARG A 284 -11.34 6.75 -11.62
C ARG A 284 -9.99 6.41 -10.99
N LEU A 285 -9.84 5.20 -10.45
CA LEU A 285 -8.60 4.73 -9.83
C LEU A 285 -7.45 4.66 -10.84
N LEU A 286 -7.69 4.07 -12.02
CA LEU A 286 -6.68 4.02 -13.08
C LEU A 286 -6.26 5.41 -13.54
N THR A 287 -7.20 6.36 -13.63
CA THR A 287 -6.87 7.76 -13.94
C THR A 287 -5.90 8.36 -12.91
N GLN A 288 -6.17 8.15 -11.61
CA GLN A 288 -5.32 8.63 -10.52
C GLN A 288 -3.95 7.93 -10.50
N ASP A 289 -3.91 6.62 -10.75
CA ASP A 289 -2.68 5.85 -10.82
C ASP A 289 -1.78 6.35 -11.95
N VAL A 290 -2.36 6.58 -13.12
CA VAL A 290 -1.62 7.10 -14.28
C VAL A 290 -1.11 8.52 -14.01
N GLU A 291 -1.90 9.37 -13.37
CA GLU A 291 -1.45 10.71 -12.94
C GLU A 291 -0.25 10.63 -11.99
N LYS A 292 -0.29 9.76 -10.99
CA LYS A 292 0.85 9.52 -10.08
C LYS A 292 2.08 9.00 -10.80
N LEU A 293 1.91 8.00 -11.68
CA LEU A 293 3.01 7.41 -12.45
C LEU A 293 3.67 8.44 -13.38
N LEU A 294 2.89 9.34 -13.98
CA LEU A 294 3.38 10.42 -14.85
C LEU A 294 4.01 11.57 -14.06
N ALA A 295 3.46 11.93 -12.90
CA ALA A 295 3.98 12.99 -12.04
C ALA A 295 5.31 12.59 -11.38
N GLY A 296 5.43 11.31 -11.00
CA GLY A 296 6.53 10.77 -10.23
C GLY A 296 6.48 11.13 -8.75
N PRO A 297 7.51 10.75 -7.98
CA PRO A 297 7.54 11.00 -6.54
C PRO A 297 7.72 12.50 -6.23
N GLU A 298 6.76 13.09 -5.54
CA GLU A 298 6.67 14.54 -5.31
C GLU A 298 7.84 15.11 -4.48
N GLN A 299 8.29 14.39 -3.46
CA GLN A 299 9.29 14.86 -2.49
C GLN A 299 10.70 14.32 -2.79
N CYS A 300 10.99 14.00 -4.05
CA CYS A 300 12.27 13.38 -4.46
C CYS A 300 13.15 14.23 -5.39
N GLY A 301 12.79 15.49 -5.63
CA GLY A 301 13.56 16.40 -6.47
C GLY A 301 13.56 16.04 -7.97
N GLN A 302 14.24 16.86 -8.78
CA GLN A 302 14.19 16.73 -10.24
C GLN A 302 14.83 15.44 -10.78
N LYS A 303 15.81 14.88 -10.05
CA LYS A 303 16.53 13.64 -10.41
C LYS A 303 15.57 12.46 -10.57
N TYR A 304 14.56 12.36 -9.70
CA TYR A 304 13.64 11.21 -9.63
C TYR A 304 12.26 11.48 -10.23
N ARG A 305 12.03 12.66 -10.82
CA ARG A 305 10.72 13.03 -11.40
C ARG A 305 10.15 12.01 -12.39
N LYS A 306 11.01 11.37 -13.18
CA LYS A 306 10.59 10.36 -14.17
C LYS A 306 10.71 8.92 -13.65
N HIS A 307 11.04 8.73 -12.38
CA HIS A 307 11.41 7.42 -11.86
C HIS A 307 10.24 6.44 -11.92
N PHE A 308 9.04 6.83 -11.46
CA PHE A 308 7.85 5.99 -11.52
C PHE A 308 7.50 5.56 -12.95
N LEU A 309 7.42 6.54 -13.87
CA LEU A 309 7.21 6.27 -15.29
C LEU A 309 8.20 5.25 -15.84
N LEU A 310 9.50 5.45 -15.59
CA LEU A 310 10.54 4.57 -16.10
C LEU A 310 10.53 3.20 -15.42
N ALA A 311 10.20 3.13 -14.13
CA ALA A 311 10.08 1.89 -13.37
C ALA A 311 8.94 1.04 -13.93
N ALA A 312 7.73 1.61 -14.07
CA ALA A 312 6.57 0.93 -14.62
C ALA A 312 6.81 0.42 -16.05
N LEU A 313 7.35 1.25 -16.94
CA LEU A 313 7.66 0.83 -18.32
C LEU A 313 8.80 -0.20 -18.38
N SER A 314 9.77 -0.13 -17.48
CA SER A 314 10.82 -1.15 -17.38
C SER A 314 10.28 -2.47 -16.85
N ASP A 315 9.27 -2.41 -15.99
CA ASP A 315 8.56 -3.57 -15.46
C ASP A 315 7.73 -4.24 -16.55
N VAL A 316 6.91 -3.47 -17.29
CA VAL A 316 6.22 -3.95 -18.49
C VAL A 316 7.17 -4.59 -19.50
N HIS A 317 8.38 -4.04 -19.69
CA HIS A 317 9.36 -4.62 -20.59
C HIS A 317 9.94 -5.96 -20.09
N ARG A 318 9.94 -6.21 -18.77
CA ARG A 318 10.45 -7.46 -18.21
C ARG A 318 9.45 -8.62 -18.34
N LEU A 319 8.16 -8.29 -18.32
CA LEU A 319 7.06 -9.22 -18.60
C LEU A 319 7.13 -9.67 -20.07
#